data_AF-A0A7H1QCJ0-F1
#
_entry.id   AF-A0A7H1QCJ0-F1
#
_cell.length_a   1.000
_cell.length_b   1.000
_cell.length_c   1.000
_cell.angle_alpha   90.00
_cell.angle_beta   90.00
_cell.angle_gamma   90.00
#
_symmetry.space_group_name_H-M   'P 1'
#
loop_
_entity.id
_entity.type
_entity.pdbx_description
1 polymer ?
#
loop_
_entity_poly.entity_id
_entity_poly.type
_entity_poly.pdbx_seq_one_letter_code
_entity_poly.pdbx_strand_id
1 'polypeptide(L)' 'MHAALVGIALPNDVPVAPHRKFGFAGIGTFNEYAVKNGQYLSSLWMQRLQSTPFPGPDRSCLLP' A
#
# COMPACT_ATOMS: atom_id res chain seq x y z
N MET A 1 12.85 -1.31 2.64
CA MET A 1 11.43 -1.38 3.07
C MET A 1 10.85 -2.66 2.48
N HIS A 2 9.87 -3.31 3.09
CA HIS A 2 9.33 -4.58 2.57
C HIS A 2 8.16 -4.35 1.60
N ALA A 3 7.25 -3.44 1.95
CA ALA A 3 6.14 -3.01 1.11
C ALA A 3 5.89 -1.50 1.29
N ALA A 4 5.48 -0.83 0.22
CA ALA A 4 4.97 0.54 0.25
C ALA A 4 3.45 0.50 0.09
N LEU A 5 2.72 1.17 0.97
CA LEU A 5 1.26 1.27 0.95
C LEU A 5 0.83 2.69 0.62
N VAL A 6 -0.20 2.83 -0.20
CA VAL A 6 -0.85 4.12 -0.47
C VAL A 6 -2.36 3.98 -0.32
N GLY A 7 -2.94 4.88 0.48
CA GLY A 7 -4.37 5.03 0.65
C GLY A 7 -4.86 6.27 -0.10
N ILE A 8 -5.88 6.12 -0.94
CA ILE A 8 -6.50 7.19 -1.70
C ILE A 8 -7.92 7.35 -1.17
N ALA A 9 -8.19 8.45 -0.46
CA ALA A 9 -9.54 8.77 -0.01
C ALA A 9 -10.46 9.04 -1.22
N LEU A 10 -11.72 8.68 -1.13
CA LEU A 10 -12.74 8.86 -2.16
C LEU A 10 -13.87 9.77 -1.63
N PRO A 11 -14.51 10.57 -2.49
CA PRO A 11 -14.26 10.69 -3.94
C PRO A 11 -13.02 11.56 -4.22
N ASN A 12 -12.06 11.02 -4.98
CA ASN A 12 -10.86 11.75 -5.37
C ASN A 12 -10.69 11.61 -6.88
N ASP A 13 -10.64 12.76 -7.54
CA ASP A 13 -10.56 12.93 -8.99
C ASP A 13 -9.18 12.55 -9.57
N VAL A 14 -8.17 12.33 -8.72
CA VAL A 14 -6.85 11.93 -9.20
C VAL A 14 -6.95 10.50 -9.73
N PRO A 15 -6.63 10.28 -11.02
CA PRO A 15 -6.75 8.96 -11.61
C PRO A 15 -5.85 8.00 -10.85
N VAL A 16 -6.34 6.80 -10.55
CA VAL A 16 -5.56 5.67 -10.03
C VAL A 16 -4.49 5.16 -11.02
N ALA A 17 -4.48 5.74 -12.24
CA ALA A 17 -3.62 5.37 -13.36
C ALA A 17 -2.11 5.56 -13.13
N PRO A 18 -1.61 6.63 -12.45
CA PRO A 18 -0.19 6.78 -12.15
C PRO A 18 0.29 5.70 -11.18
N HIS A 19 -0.49 5.38 -10.14
CA HIS A 19 -0.10 4.39 -9.14
C HIS A 19 0.07 2.99 -9.76
N ARG A 20 -0.81 2.60 -10.70
CA ARG A 20 -0.61 1.36 -11.49
C ARG A 20 0.69 1.37 -12.28
N LYS A 21 1.06 2.50 -12.91
CA LYS A 21 2.32 2.62 -13.66
C LYS A 21 3.57 2.51 -12.76
N PHE A 22 3.48 2.90 -11.49
CA PHE A 22 4.56 2.77 -10.52
C PHE A 22 4.66 1.37 -9.88
N GLY A 23 3.88 0.39 -10.34
CA GLY A 23 3.90 -0.97 -9.82
C GLY A 23 3.10 -1.15 -8.53
N PHE A 24 2.18 -0.25 -8.22
CA PHE A 24 1.21 -0.47 -7.15
C PHE A 24 0.06 -1.33 -7.64
N ALA A 25 -0.21 -2.42 -6.94
CA ALA A 25 -1.34 -3.30 -7.12
C ALA A 25 -2.45 -2.93 -6.13
N GLY A 26 -3.70 -2.88 -6.60
CA GLY A 26 -4.86 -2.66 -5.73
C GLY A 26 -5.05 -3.85 -4.78
N ILE A 27 -5.20 -3.58 -3.49
CA ILE A 27 -5.44 -4.60 -2.46
C ILE A 27 -6.92 -4.66 -2.09
N GLY A 28 -7.59 -3.51 -2.08
CA GLY A 28 -9.00 -3.42 -1.73
C GLY A 28 -9.46 -2.00 -1.48
N THR A 29 -10.77 -1.85 -1.35
CA THR A 29 -11.43 -0.58 -1.04
C THR A 29 -12.17 -0.73 0.28
N PHE A 30 -11.93 0.19 1.21
CA PHE A 30 -12.74 0.35 2.40
C PHE A 30 -13.86 1.32 2.08
N ASN A 31 -15.09 0.83 1.98
CA ASN A 31 -16.25 1.67 1.71
C ASN A 31 -16.79 2.26 3.00
N GLU A 32 -17.07 3.57 2.97
CA GLU A 32 -17.81 4.31 4.02
C GLU A 32 -17.28 4.12 5.44
N TYR A 33 -15.97 3.84 5.57
CA TYR A 33 -15.34 3.47 6.84
C TYR A 33 -15.07 4.67 7.76
N ALA A 34 -15.17 5.90 7.24
CA ALA A 34 -14.92 7.12 7.98
C ALA A 34 -15.99 8.17 7.70
N VAL A 35 -16.29 9.02 8.68
CA VAL A 35 -17.18 10.18 8.52
C VAL A 35 -16.38 11.46 8.68
N LYS A 36 -16.47 12.36 7.69
CA LYS A 36 -15.86 13.68 7.76
C LYS A 36 -16.84 14.71 7.22
N ASN A 37 -17.12 15.77 7.98
CA ASN A 37 -18.12 16.80 7.63
C ASN A 37 -19.51 16.22 7.30
N GLY A 38 -19.92 15.15 7.98
CA GLY A 38 -21.22 14.50 7.74
C GLY A 38 -21.30 13.65 6.46
N GLN A 39 -20.19 13.47 5.73
CA GLN A 39 -20.11 12.56 4.59
C GLN A 39 -19.32 11.31 4.93
N TYR A 40 -19.81 10.17 4.45
CA TYR A 40 -19.06 8.92 4.47
C TYR A 40 -17.95 8.96 3.42
N LEU A 41 -16.73 8.69 3.87
CA LEU A 41 -15.54 8.59 3.06
C LEU A 41 -15.18 7.13 2.85
N SER A 42 -14.80 6.82 1.62
CA SER A 42 -14.22 5.53 1.26
C SER A 42 -12.73 5.70 1.00
N SER A 43 -11.93 4.65 1.08
CA SER A 43 -10.50 4.71 0.74
C SER A 43 -10.08 3.48 -0.07
N LEU A 44 -9.47 3.72 -1.22
CA LEU A 44 -8.82 2.69 -2.03
C LEU A 44 -7.38 2.49 -1.54
N TRP A 45 -6.99 1.24 -1.31
CA TRP A 45 -5.65 0.89 -0.87
C TRP A 45 -4.90 0.13 -1.96
N MET A 46 -3.65 0.54 -2.16
CA MET A 46 -2.72 -0.14 -3.07
C MET A 46 -1.41 -0.44 -2.37
N GLN A 47 -0.78 -1.56 -2.73
CA GLN A 47 0.57 -1.92 -2.29
C GLN A 47 1.53 -1.99 -3.46
N ARG A 48 2.79 -1.68 -3.19
CA ARG A 48 3.93 -2.07 -4.00
C ARG A 48 4.88 -2.89 -3.13
N LEU A 49 5.12 -4.13 -3.51
CA LEU A 49 6.11 -4.98 -2.86
C LEU A 49 7.51 -4.58 -3.36
N GLN A 50 8.47 -4.45 -2.45
CA GLN A 50 9.88 -4.34 -2.82
C GLN A 50 10.48 -5.74 -2.85
N SER A 51 11.05 -6.13 -3.98
CA SER A 51 11.71 -7.41 -4.20
C SER A 51 13.05 -7.55 -3.48
N THR A 52 13.24 -6.87 -2.34
CA THR A 52 14.36 -7.21 -1.45
C THR A 52 14.03 -8.56 -0.84
N PRO A 53 14.80 -9.63 -1.16
CA PRO A 53 14.66 -10.89 -0.44
C PRO A 53 14.84 -10.59 1.04
N PHE A 54 14.03 -11.26 1.87
CA PHE A 54 14.25 -11.24 3.31
C PHE A 54 15.73 -11.58 3.54
N PRO A 55 16.54 -10.70 4.16
CA PRO A 55 17.87 -11.09 4.54
C PRO A 55 17.66 -12.26 5.50
N GLY A 56 17.98 -13.47 5.05
CA GLY A 56 18.00 -14.63 5.93
C GLY A 56 18.80 -14.30 7.17
N PRO A 57 18.59 -15.01 8.29
CA PRO A 57 19.32 -14.74 9.52
C PRO A 57 20.81 -14.63 9.21
N ASP A 58 21.44 -13.56 9.68
CA ASP A 58 22.86 -13.30 9.55
C ASP A 58 23.64 -14.55 9.98
N ARG A 59 24.22 -15.28 9.02
CA ARG A 59 24.98 -16.51 9.29
C ARG A 59 26.43 -16.21 9.70
N SER A 60 26.79 -14.94 9.86
CA SER A 60 28.12 -14.50 10.31
C SER A 60 28.44 -14.99 11.73
N CYS A 61 27.40 -15.26 12.55
CA CYS A 61 27.53 -15.85 13.88
C CYS A 61 27.62 -17.40 13.90
N LEU A 62 27.59 -18.09 12.77
CA LEU A 62 27.58 -19.56 12.69
C LEU A 62 28.90 -20.18 12.18
N LEU A 63 29.98 -19.40 12.11
CA LEU A 63 31.31 -19.94 11.87
C LEU A 63 32.02 -20.16 13.22
N PRO A 64 32.56 -21.37 13.50
CA PRO A 64 33.34 -21.64 14.70
C PRO A 64 34.68 -20.89 14.71
#